data_AF-A0AAD6XZA3-F1
#
_entry.id   AF-A0AAD6XZA3-F1
#
_cell.length_a   1.000
_cell.length_b   1.000
_cell.length_c   1.000
_cell.angle_alpha   90.00
_cell.angle_beta   90.00
_cell.angle_gamma   90.00
#
_symmetry.space_group_name_H-M   'P 1'
#
loop_
_entity.id
_entity.type
_entity.pdbx_description
1 polymer ?
#
loop_
_entity_poly.entity_id
_entity_poly.type
_entity_poly.pdbx_seq_one_letter_code
_entity_poly.pdbx_strand_id
1 'polypeptide(L)' 'RPPNAFILYRSWKSKVLTADSDGDHRQVDLNKTIASQWRALSPQQRAWWVALAKTKAHEHKMRHPDYRYRP' A
#
# COMPACT_ATOMS: atom_id res chain seq x y z
N ARG A 1 5.47 10.44 -5.65
CA ARG A 1 6.09 9.13 -5.97
C ARG A 1 4.95 8.17 -6.22
N PRO A 2 5.01 7.28 -7.23
CA PRO A 2 3.99 6.27 -7.38
C PRO A 2 4.00 5.35 -6.14
N PRO A 3 2.83 4.95 -5.62
CA PRO A 3 2.76 4.09 -4.45
C PRO A 3 3.33 2.71 -4.79
N ASN A 4 4.19 2.18 -3.92
CA ASN A 4 4.68 0.82 -4.05
C ASN A 4 3.63 -0.20 -3.57
N ALA A 5 3.89 -1.49 -3.78
CA ALA A 5 2.96 -2.56 -3.43
C ALA A 5 2.54 -2.55 -1.95
N PHE A 6 3.47 -2.27 -1.05
CA PHE A 6 3.19 -2.19 0.39
C PHE A 6 2.34 -0.97 0.75
N ILE A 7 2.58 0.20 0.13
CA ILE A 7 1.78 1.40 0.35
C ILE A 7 0.32 1.18 -0.10
N LEU A 8 0.11 0.51 -1.24
CA LEU A 8 -1.22 0.12 -1.70
C LEU A 8 -1.91 -0.83 -0.71
N TYR A 9 -1.22 -1.89 -0.31
CA TYR A 9 -1.74 -2.86 0.65
C TYR A 9 -2.09 -2.21 2.00
N ARG A 10 -1.18 -1.37 2.53
CA ARG A 10 -1.39 -0.67 3.79
C ARG A 10 -2.57 0.29 3.72
N SER A 11 -2.70 1.06 2.65
CA SER A 11 -3.83 1.98 2.49
C SER A 11 -5.16 1.24 2.46
N TRP A 12 -5.23 0.11 1.74
CA TRP A 12 -6.40 -0.75 1.73
C TRP A 12 -6.68 -1.36 3.11
N LYS A 13 -5.69 -1.98 3.74
CA LYS A 13 -5.87 -2.69 5.02
C LYS A 13 -6.18 -1.74 6.17
N SER A 14 -5.58 -0.55 6.18
CA SER A 14 -5.90 0.50 7.17
C SER A 14 -7.36 0.93 7.05
N LYS A 15 -7.89 1.10 5.84
CA LYS A 15 -9.32 1.44 5.65
C LYS A 15 -10.24 0.33 6.14
N VAL A 16 -9.91 -0.92 5.85
CA VAL A 16 -10.68 -2.08 6.33
C VAL A 16 -10.70 -2.12 7.86
N LEU A 17 -9.52 -1.99 8.50
CA LEU A 17 -9.42 -2.04 9.95
C LEU A 17 -10.14 -0.86 10.62
N THR A 18 -10.01 0.36 10.08
CA THR A 18 -10.71 1.53 10.61
C THR A 18 -12.23 1.47 10.38
N ALA A 19 -12.69 0.80 9.32
CA ALA A 19 -14.12 0.61 9.07
C ALA A 19 -14.74 -0.46 9.99
N ASP A 20 -13.98 -1.48 10.39
CA ASP A 20 -14.42 -2.52 11.34
C ASP A 20 -14.34 -2.07 12.80
N SER A 21 -13.64 -0.97 13.10
CA SER A 21 -13.41 -0.53 14.47
C SER A 21 -14.04 0.84 14.76
N ASP A 22 -15.02 0.88 15.67
CA ASP A 22 -15.66 2.10 16.19
C ASP A 22 -14.74 2.93 17.13
N GLY A 23 -13.51 2.47 17.38
CA GLY A 23 -12.60 3.00 18.39
C GLY A 23 -11.30 3.55 17.85
N ASP A 24 -10.72 4.49 18.61
CA ASP A 24 -9.43 5.16 18.40
C ASP A 24 -8.24 4.17 18.46
N HIS A 25 -8.14 3.29 17.46
CA HIS A 25 -6.94 2.48 17.28
C HIS A 25 -5.79 3.40 16.86
N ARG A 26 -4.77 3.47 17.72
CA ARG A 26 -3.53 4.16 17.40
C ARG A 26 -3.00 3.69 16.06
N GLN A 27 -2.86 4.62 15.11
CA GLN A 27 -2.33 4.34 13.77
C GLN A 27 -0.97 3.63 13.81
N VAL A 28 -0.18 3.88 14.85
CA VAL A 28 1.12 3.22 15.09
C VAL A 28 0.97 1.70 15.20
N ASP A 29 -0.01 1.24 15.97
CA ASP A 29 -0.22 -0.19 16.21
C ASP A 29 -0.82 -0.88 14.98
N LEU A 30 -1.73 -0.21 14.27
CA LEU A 30 -2.25 -0.66 12.98
C LEU A 30 -1.11 -0.86 11.97
N ASN A 31 -0.17 0.10 11.88
CA ASN A 31 0.95 0.01 10.95
C ASN A 31 1.89 -1.16 11.26
N LYS A 32 2.16 -1.44 12.54
CA LYS A 32 2.96 -2.60 12.95
C LYS A 32 2.29 -3.90 12.55
N THR A 33 0.98 -4.02 12.81
CA THR A 33 0.18 -5.20 12.44
C THR A 33 0.14 -5.41 10.93
N ILE A 34 -0.14 -4.35 10.15
CA ILE A 34 -0.18 -4.41 8.69
C ILE A 34 1.20 -4.79 8.11
N ALA A 35 2.30 -4.25 8.67
CA ALA A 35 3.65 -4.62 8.24
C ALA A 35 3.95 -6.10 8.48
N SER A 36 3.51 -6.65 9.63
CA SER A 36 3.61 -8.08 9.92
C SER A 36 2.78 -8.91 8.95
N GLN A 37 1.51 -8.53 8.72
CA GLN A 37 0.62 -9.22 7.77
C GLN A 37 1.18 -9.20 6.35
N TRP A 38 1.74 -8.07 5.90
CA TRP A 38 2.38 -7.98 4.58
C TRP A 38 3.53 -8.97 4.42
N ARG A 39 4.33 -9.19 5.47
CA ARG A 39 5.41 -10.18 5.46
C ARG A 39 4.87 -11.61 5.46
N ALA A 40 3.71 -11.83 6.07
CA ALA A 40 3.03 -13.12 6.12
C ALA A 40 2.16 -13.42 4.88
N LEU A 41 1.95 -12.45 3.97
CA LEU A 41 1.17 -12.68 2.76
C LEU A 41 1.79 -13.76 1.88
N SER A 42 0.92 -14.57 1.28
CA SER A 42 1.34 -15.56 0.30
C SER A 42 1.96 -14.90 -0.93
N PRO A 43 2.91 -15.57 -1.63
CA PRO A 43 3.54 -15.03 -2.84
C PRO A 43 2.54 -14.57 -3.89
N GLN A 44 1.43 -15.30 -4.05
CA GLN A 44 0.37 -14.97 -5.00
C GLN A 44 -0.36 -13.65 -4.65
N GLN A 45 -0.72 -13.46 -3.38
CA GLN A 45 -1.35 -12.21 -2.93
C GLN A 45 -0.39 -11.04 -3.08
N ARG A 46 0.87 -11.24 -2.70
CA ARG A 46 1.91 -10.21 -2.86
C ARG A 46 2.15 -9.88 -4.33
N ALA A 47 2.13 -10.88 -5.22
CA ALA A 47 2.26 -10.68 -6.66
C ALA A 47 1.14 -9.81 -7.23
N TRP A 48 -0.10 -9.99 -6.77
CA TRP A 48 -1.22 -9.14 -7.16
C TRP A 48 -0.99 -7.66 -6.81
N TRP A 49 -0.56 -7.37 -5.56
CA TRP A 49 -0.23 -6.01 -5.14
C TRP A 49 0.95 -5.41 -5.90
N VAL A 50 1.96 -6.24 -6.22
CA VAL A 50 3.12 -5.84 -7.03
C VAL A 50 2.68 -5.50 -8.45
N ALA A 51 1.82 -6.31 -9.08
CA ALA A 51 1.27 -6.03 -10.40
C ALA A 51 0.48 -4.71 -10.40
N LEU A 52 -0.38 -4.50 -9.40
CA LEU A 52 -1.14 -3.26 -9.25
C LEU A 52 -0.22 -2.04 -9.08
N ALA A 53 0.83 -2.16 -8.28
CA ALA A 53 1.84 -1.11 -8.12
C ALA A 53 2.57 -0.79 -9.43
N LYS A 54 2.89 -1.82 -10.24
CA LYS A 54 3.49 -1.62 -11.57
C LYS A 54 2.55 -0.85 -12.49
N THR A 55 1.28 -1.22 -12.54
CA THR A 55 0.26 -0.49 -13.32
C THR A 55 0.17 0.96 -12.89
N LYS A 56 0.09 1.23 -11.57
CA LYS A 56 0.04 2.59 -11.04
C LYS A 56 1.32 3.39 -11.30
N ALA A 57 2.48 2.75 -11.23
CA ALA A 57 3.75 3.38 -11.59
C ALA A 57 3.81 3.73 -13.08
N HIS A 58 3.32 2.85 -13.95
CA HIS A 58 3.20 3.10 -15.38
C HIS A 58 2.24 4.25 -15.67
N GLU A 59 1.02 4.22 -15.11
CA GLU A 59 0.05 5.32 -15.22
C GLU A 59 0.64 6.65 -14.74
N HIS A 60 1.40 6.65 -13.64
CA HIS A 60 2.03 7.86 -13.12
C HIS A 60 3.12 8.38 -14.05
N LYS A 61 3.93 7.49 -14.62
CA LYS A 61 4.95 7.85 -15.61
C LYS A 61 4.34 8.44 -16.88
N MET A 62 3.22 7.87 -17.34
CA MET A 62 2.49 8.38 -18.52
C MET A 62 1.85 9.75 -18.24
N ARG A 63 1.24 9.93 -17.05
CA ARG A 63 0.59 11.20 -16.66
C ARG A 63 1.56 12.29 -16.27
N HIS A 64 2.75 11.93 -15.79
CA HIS A 64 3.77 12.87 -15.37
C HIS A 64 5.11 12.52 -16.04
N PRO A 65 5.25 12.82 -17.35
CA PRO A 65 6.48 12.53 -18.09
C PRO A 65 7.71 13.24 -17.50
N ASP A 66 7.53 14.43 -16.93
CA ASP A 66 8.58 15.21 -16.27
C ASP A 66 8.77 14.86 -14.78
N TYR A 67 8.10 13.82 -14.27
CA TYR A 67 8.20 13.46 -12.86
C TYR A 67 9.60 12.99 -12.51
N ARG A 68 10.31 13.78 -11.70
CA ARG A 68 11.61 13.43 -11.12
C ARG A 68 11.50 13.44 -9.61
N TYR A 69 11.80 12.31 -8.99
CA TYR A 69 11.84 12.21 -7.53
C TYR A 69 12.98 13.07 -6.98
N ARG A 70 12.64 14.08 -6.16
CA ARG A 70 13.60 14.86 -5.36
C ARG A 70 13.42 14.45 -3.89
N PRO A 71 14.45 13.84 -3.26
CA PRO A 71 14.40 13.38 -1.88
C PRO A 71 14.31 14.53 -0.88
#